data_AF-A0A958FIL4-F1
#
_entry.id   AF-A0A958FIL4-F1
#
_cell.length_a   1.000
_cell.length_b   1.000
_cell.length_c   1.000
_cell.angle_alpha   90.00
_cell.angle_beta   90.00
_cell.angle_gamma   90.00
#
_symmetry.space_group_name_H-M   'P 1'
#
loop_
_entity.id
_entity.type
_entity.pdbx_description
1 polymer ?
#
loop_
_entity_poly.entity_id
_entity_poly.type
_entity_poly.pdbx_seq_one_letter_code
_entity_poly.pdbx_strand_id
1 'polypeptide(L)'
;EAASLPQPFDLVVVGAPDKTLIPRVLPLLKTGGTLYWEVQRNRKTLLRGNRKGYRNARRYAAYLQGLQLKEVDLHWHRPNFGGCLEIIPLNHSRALTHSLAKTHSSLKGKLKIAAGKTLRYSGLLPYTVSCFSLVGQK
;
A
#
# COMPACT_ATOMS: atom_id res chain seq x y z
N GLU A 1 -9.03 37.41 2.46
CA GLU A 1 -7.75 36.71 2.30
C GLU A 1 -7.72 35.58 3.33
N ALA A 2 -7.90 34.32 2.91
CA ALA A 2 -7.96 33.21 3.85
C ALA A 2 -6.53 32.86 4.28
N ALA A 3 -6.21 33.07 5.55
CA ALA A 3 -4.92 32.70 6.12
C ALA A 3 -4.66 31.21 5.83
N SER A 4 -3.65 30.92 5.00
CA SER A 4 -3.22 29.55 4.76
C SER A 4 -2.69 29.00 6.08
N LEU A 5 -3.27 27.88 6.53
CA LEU A 5 -2.72 27.17 7.68
C LEU A 5 -1.25 26.88 7.39
N PRO A 6 -0.31 27.14 8.32
CA PRO A 6 1.08 26.82 8.12
C PRO A 6 1.17 25.33 7.81
N GLN A 7 1.85 24.98 6.72
CA GLN A 7 2.13 23.60 6.34
C GLN A 7 3.37 23.17 7.15
N PRO A 8 3.24 22.54 8.33
CA PRO A 8 4.36 22.49 9.26
C PRO A 8 5.31 21.35 8.94
N PHE A 9 4.85 20.33 8.20
CA PHE A 9 5.50 19.03 8.17
C PHE A 9 6.05 18.66 6.80
N ASP A 10 7.27 18.15 6.79
CA ASP A 10 7.93 17.56 5.61
C ASP A 10 7.46 16.11 5.35
N LEU A 11 6.98 15.43 6.40
CA LEU A 11 6.44 14.08 6.37
C LEU A 11 5.18 13.98 7.23
N VAL A 12 4.12 13.38 6.67
CA VAL A 12 2.92 13.01 7.41
C VAL A 12 2.72 11.51 7.32
N VAL A 13 2.62 10.85 8.48
CA VAL A 13 2.37 9.41 8.61
C VAL A 13 0.92 9.17 9.02
N VAL A 14 0.19 8.37 8.23
CA VAL A 14 -1.19 7.98 8.52
C VAL A 14 -1.25 6.49 8.81
N GLY A 15 -1.49 6.13 10.07
CA GLY A 15 -1.62 4.75 10.54
C GLY A 15 -3.06 4.22 10.57
N ALA A 16 -3.87 4.52 9.57
CA ALA A 16 -5.30 4.15 9.57
C ALA A 16 -5.77 3.77 8.16
N PRO A 17 -6.58 2.70 7.98
CA PRO A 17 -7.03 2.28 6.65
C PRO A 17 -8.08 3.22 6.02
N ASP A 18 -8.54 4.22 6.77
CA ASP A 18 -9.59 5.14 6.35
C ASP A 18 -9.06 6.24 5.42
N LYS A 19 -9.47 6.17 4.16
CA LYS A 19 -9.12 7.15 3.13
C LYS A 19 -9.69 8.54 3.39
N THR A 20 -10.78 8.65 4.16
CA THR A 20 -11.44 9.95 4.42
C THR A 20 -10.58 10.89 5.26
N LEU A 21 -9.55 10.35 5.92
CA LEU A 21 -8.55 11.13 6.64
C LEU A 21 -7.56 11.82 5.71
N ILE A 22 -7.33 11.30 4.49
CA ILE A 22 -6.28 11.81 3.59
C ILE A 22 -6.53 13.29 3.22
N PRO A 23 -7.72 13.71 2.76
CA PRO A 23 -7.97 15.12 2.47
C PRO A 23 -7.79 16.05 3.68
N ARG A 24 -7.92 15.54 4.91
CA ARG A 24 -7.75 16.33 6.14
C ARG A 24 -6.29 16.52 6.52
N VAL A 25 -5.41 15.58 6.14
CA VAL A 25 -3.98 15.65 6.49
C VAL A 25 -3.11 16.27 5.40
N LEU A 26 -3.54 16.25 4.13
CA LEU A 26 -2.79 16.88 3.04
C LEU A 26 -2.51 18.39 3.23
N PRO A 27 -3.40 19.19 3.85
CA PRO A 27 -3.10 20.58 4.18
C PRO A 27 -1.94 20.74 5.18
N LEU A 28 -1.64 19.72 6.00
CA LEU A 28 -0.55 19.76 6.97
C LEU A 28 0.82 19.54 6.32
N LEU A 29 0.84 18.99 5.10
CA LEU A 29 2.06 18.66 4.40
C LEU A 29 2.57 19.88 3.61
N LYS A 30 3.86 20.19 3.72
CA LYS A 30 4.52 21.19 2.87
C LYS A 30 4.42 20.82 1.39
N THR A 31 4.50 21.79 0.50
CA THR A 31 4.78 21.55 -0.92
C THR A 31 6.10 20.79 -1.06
N GLY A 32 6.11 19.68 -1.79
CA GLY A 32 7.24 18.74 -1.88
C GLY A 32 7.35 17.77 -0.70
N GLY A 33 6.49 17.91 0.32
CA GLY A 33 6.46 16.98 1.45
C GLY A 33 5.92 15.61 1.06
N THR A 34 6.19 14.62 1.90
CA THR A 34 5.81 13.22 1.68
C THR A 34 4.64 12.79 2.57
N LEU A 35 3.64 12.12 1.97
CA LEU A 35 2.64 11.35 2.69
C LEU A 35 3.08 9.89 2.75
N TYR A 36 3.12 9.32 3.94
CA TYR A 36 3.28 7.89 4.16
C TYR A 36 2.01 7.33 4.79
N TRP A 37 1.32 6.44 4.09
CA TRP A 37 0.02 5.93 4.52
C TRP A 37 0.02 4.41 4.67
N GLU A 38 -0.17 3.94 5.90
CA GLU A 38 -0.30 2.52 6.22
C GLU A 38 -1.75 2.05 6.17
N VAL A 39 -1.99 1.00 5.39
CA VAL A 39 -3.29 0.36 5.27
C VAL A 39 -3.19 -1.09 5.72
N GLN A 40 -3.70 -1.34 6.93
CA GLN A 40 -3.89 -2.68 7.46
C GLN A 40 -5.34 -3.14 7.29
N ARG A 41 -5.54 -4.13 6.43
CA ARG A 41 -6.83 -4.81 6.22
C ARG A 41 -6.97 -5.95 7.23
N ASN A 42 -8.09 -5.99 7.92
CA ASN A 42 -8.43 -7.15 8.74
C ASN A 42 -8.71 -8.37 7.84
N ARG A 43 -8.20 -9.55 8.22
CA ARG A 43 -8.49 -10.82 7.50
C ARG A 43 -9.99 -11.11 7.42
N LYS A 44 -10.76 -10.73 8.44
CA LYS A 44 -12.22 -10.86 8.44
C LYS A 44 -12.87 -9.99 7.36
N THR A 45 -12.35 -8.79 7.09
CA THR A 45 -12.83 -7.91 6.01
C THR A 45 -12.42 -8.37 4.62
N LEU A 46 -11.28 -9.05 4.48
CA LEU A 46 -10.86 -9.70 3.23
C LEU A 46 -11.83 -10.82 2.83
N LEU A 47 -12.23 -11.66 3.80
CA LEU A 47 -13.11 -12.81 3.57
C LEU A 47 -14.60 -12.42 3.44
N ARG A 48 -15.07 -11.43 4.22
CA ARG A 48 -16.49 -11.00 4.20
C ARG A 48 -16.88 -10.16 2.99
N GLY A 49 -15.96 -9.92 2.06
CA GLY A 49 -16.25 -9.22 0.82
C GLY A 49 -16.81 -7.80 1.01
N ASN A 50 -16.54 -7.16 2.14
CA ASN A 50 -17.20 -5.91 2.53
C ASN A 50 -16.96 -4.82 1.47
N ARG A 51 -18.04 -4.31 0.88
CA ARG A 51 -18.04 -3.48 -0.35
C ARG A 51 -17.53 -2.04 -0.14
N LYS A 52 -17.32 -1.61 1.10
CA LYS A 52 -16.97 -0.21 1.44
C LYS A 52 -15.46 0.12 1.39
N GLY A 53 -14.58 -0.89 1.33
CA GLY A 53 -13.13 -0.71 1.22
C GLY A 53 -12.61 -1.06 -0.17
N TYR A 54 -11.58 -0.37 -0.66
CA TYR A 54 -10.94 -0.75 -1.92
C TYR A 54 -10.28 -2.12 -1.75
N ARG A 55 -10.83 -3.16 -2.41
CA ARG A 55 -10.22 -4.50 -2.41
C ARG A 55 -8.85 -4.52 -3.09
N ASN A 56 -8.61 -3.61 -4.03
CA ASN A 56 -7.38 -3.53 -4.79
C ASN A 56 -6.47 -2.43 -4.22
N ALA A 57 -5.27 -2.80 -3.78
CA ALA A 57 -4.29 -1.82 -3.29
C ALA A 57 -3.93 -0.75 -4.34
N ARG A 58 -4.03 -1.06 -5.65
CA ARG A 58 -3.85 -0.07 -6.73
C ARG A 58 -4.92 1.03 -6.75
N ARG A 59 -6.13 0.77 -6.26
CA ARG A 59 -7.17 1.81 -6.18
C ARG A 59 -6.86 2.85 -5.11
N TYR A 60 -6.07 2.50 -4.08
CA TYR A 60 -5.54 3.47 -3.14
C TYR A 60 -4.52 4.38 -3.82
N ALA A 61 -3.63 3.82 -4.65
CA ALA A 61 -2.65 4.61 -5.39
C ALA A 61 -3.34 5.58 -6.37
N ALA A 62 -4.32 5.09 -7.14
CA ALA A 62 -5.12 5.93 -8.03
C ALA A 62 -5.90 7.02 -7.27
N TYR A 63 -6.36 6.73 -6.06
CA TYR A 63 -7.02 7.73 -5.21
C TYR A 63 -6.05 8.85 -4.80
N LEU A 64 -4.83 8.52 -4.38
CA LEU A 64 -3.81 9.53 -4.04
C LEU A 64 -3.41 10.36 -5.26
N GLN A 65 -3.27 9.74 -6.43
CA GLN A 65 -3.03 10.46 -7.69
C GLN A 65 -4.18 11.42 -8.03
N GLY A 66 -5.43 11.02 -7.78
CA GLY A 66 -6.60 11.90 -7.93
C GLY A 66 -6.62 13.09 -6.95
N LEU A 67 -5.86 13.01 -5.86
CA LEU A 67 -5.61 14.11 -4.92
C LEU A 67 -4.34 14.91 -5.26
N GLN A 68 -3.83 14.76 -6.49
CA GLN A 68 -2.65 15.45 -7.02
C GLN A 68 -1.31 15.06 -6.35
N LEU A 69 -1.27 13.97 -5.57
CA LEU A 69 0.02 13.43 -5.14
C LEU A 69 0.76 12.79 -6.33
N LYS A 70 2.05 13.06 -6.41
CA LYS A 70 2.99 12.56 -7.41
C LYS A 70 3.77 11.38 -6.86
N GLU A 71 4.42 10.65 -7.77
CA GLU A 71 5.35 9.56 -7.44
C GLU A 71 4.75 8.53 -6.47
N VAL A 72 3.47 8.17 -6.70
CA VAL A 72 2.76 7.30 -5.77
C VAL A 72 3.26 5.86 -5.85
N ASP A 73 4.02 5.46 -4.84
CA ASP A 73 4.54 4.12 -4.68
C ASP A 73 3.69 3.29 -3.72
N LEU A 74 3.58 2.00 -4.02
CA LEU A 74 2.77 1.05 -3.26
C LEU A 74 3.66 -0.08 -2.79
N HIS A 75 3.70 -0.33 -1.48
CA HIS A 75 4.59 -1.31 -0.86
C HIS A 75 3.82 -2.34 -0.05
N TRP A 76 4.11 -3.62 -0.26
CA TRP A 76 3.62 -4.70 0.61
C TRP A 76 4.61 -4.94 1.74
N HIS A 77 4.11 -4.91 2.98
CA HIS A 77 4.86 -5.26 4.18
C HIS A 77 4.56 -6.71 4.55
N ARG A 78 5.53 -7.61 4.34
CA ARG A 78 5.38 -9.04 4.55
C ARG A 78 6.06 -9.48 5.85
N PRO A 79 5.41 -10.31 6.69
CA PRO A 79 4.02 -10.78 6.60
C PRO A 79 2.99 -9.73 7.05
N ASN A 80 3.39 -8.74 7.85
CA ASN A 80 2.58 -7.63 8.34
C ASN A 80 3.51 -6.48 8.78
N PHE A 81 2.97 -5.33 9.22
CA PHE A 81 3.77 -4.18 9.66
C PHE A 81 4.67 -4.49 10.89
N GLY A 82 4.09 -4.98 11.98
CA GLY A 82 4.84 -5.19 13.24
C GLY A 82 5.90 -6.28 13.19
N GLY A 83 5.77 -7.25 12.28
CA GLY A 83 6.75 -8.32 12.06
C GLY A 83 7.39 -8.27 10.69
N CYS A 84 7.46 -7.08 10.05
CA CYS A 84 7.89 -6.95 8.67
C CYS A 84 9.30 -7.49 8.44
N LEU A 85 9.41 -8.51 7.59
CA LEU A 85 10.66 -9.11 7.14
C LEU A 85 11.10 -8.56 5.77
N GLU A 86 10.13 -8.17 4.94
CA GLU A 86 10.37 -7.69 3.58
C GLU A 86 9.38 -6.58 3.21
N ILE A 87 9.91 -5.52 2.59
CA ILE A 87 9.12 -4.45 1.96
C ILE A 87 9.22 -4.65 0.45
N ILE A 88 8.09 -4.90 -0.19
CA ILE A 88 8.04 -5.32 -1.59
C ILE A 88 7.23 -4.29 -2.40
N PRO A 89 7.84 -3.56 -3.34
CA PRO A 89 7.09 -2.60 -4.16
C PRO A 89 6.14 -3.33 -5.12
N LEU A 90 4.84 -3.06 -4.99
CA LEU A 90 3.74 -3.72 -5.71
C LEU A 90 3.50 -3.15 -7.11
N ASN A 91 3.99 -1.94 -7.38
CA ASN A 91 3.98 -1.31 -8.71
C ASN A 91 5.19 -1.71 -9.58
N HIS A 92 6.23 -2.33 -8.99
CA HIS A 92 7.45 -2.73 -9.69
C HIS A 92 7.49 -4.23 -9.99
N SER A 93 7.21 -4.61 -11.24
CA SER A 93 7.08 -6.01 -11.67
C SER A 93 8.36 -6.85 -11.46
N ARG A 94 9.54 -6.26 -11.69
CA ARG A 94 10.83 -6.94 -11.51
C ARG A 94 11.11 -7.22 -10.04
N ALA A 95 10.87 -6.25 -9.16
CA ALA A 95 11.05 -6.40 -7.71
C ALA A 95 10.12 -7.47 -7.13
N LEU A 96 8.86 -7.53 -7.59
CA LEU A 96 7.92 -8.61 -7.25
C LEU A 96 8.43 -9.99 -7.69
N THR A 97 9.02 -10.08 -8.89
CA THR A 97 9.63 -11.34 -9.38
C THR A 97 10.69 -11.84 -8.43
N HIS A 98 11.59 -10.93 -8.09
CA HIS A 98 12.77 -11.25 -7.30
C HIS A 98 12.39 -11.66 -5.87
N SER A 99 11.51 -10.92 -5.21
CA SER A 99 11.02 -11.28 -3.87
C SER A 99 10.30 -12.63 -3.85
N LEU A 100 9.45 -12.92 -4.85
CA LEU A 100 8.77 -14.22 -4.94
C LEU A 100 9.72 -15.39 -5.25
N ALA A 101 10.82 -15.12 -5.96
CA ALA A 101 11.83 -16.13 -6.29
C ALA A 101 12.73 -16.51 -5.09
N LYS A 102 12.91 -15.62 -4.11
CA LYS A 102 13.76 -15.83 -2.93
C LYS A 102 13.23 -16.81 -1.88
N THR A 103 12.01 -17.35 -2.02
CA THR A 103 11.44 -18.25 -1.01
C THR A 103 11.96 -19.69 -1.18
N HIS A 104 12.83 -20.16 -0.28
CA HIS A 104 13.53 -21.46 -0.37
C HIS A 104 12.81 -22.68 0.29
N SER A 105 13.07 -23.84 -0.34
CA SER A 105 13.21 -25.24 0.14
C SER A 105 12.10 -26.07 0.83
N SER A 106 10.83 -25.64 0.97
CA SER A 106 9.76 -26.56 1.42
C SER A 106 8.71 -26.87 0.33
N LEU A 107 8.15 -28.09 0.31
CA LEU A 107 7.09 -28.49 -0.62
C LEU A 107 5.86 -27.55 -0.53
N LYS A 108 5.51 -27.14 0.70
CA LYS A 108 4.48 -26.12 0.97
C LYS A 108 4.89 -24.73 0.45
N GLY A 109 6.19 -24.41 0.49
CA GLY A 109 6.76 -23.21 -0.12
C GLY A 109 6.61 -23.19 -1.63
N LYS A 110 6.89 -24.31 -2.31
CA LYS A 110 6.71 -24.46 -3.77
C LYS A 110 5.26 -24.27 -4.21
N LEU A 111 4.29 -24.80 -3.46
CA LEU A 111 2.87 -24.60 -3.75
C LEU A 111 2.44 -23.14 -3.57
N LYS A 112 2.93 -22.46 -2.51
CA LYS A 112 2.73 -21.02 -2.32
C LYS A 112 3.39 -20.19 -3.42
N ILE A 113 4.52 -20.64 -3.97
CA ILE A 113 5.19 -19.97 -5.10
C ILE A 113 4.36 -20.12 -6.37
N ALA A 114 3.82 -21.31 -6.66
CA ALA A 114 2.92 -21.49 -7.80
C ALA A 114 1.68 -20.61 -7.67
N ALA A 115 1.02 -20.61 -6.51
CA ALA A 115 -0.12 -19.74 -6.24
C ALA A 115 0.25 -18.25 -6.34
N GLY A 116 1.41 -17.84 -5.80
CA GLY A 116 1.90 -16.46 -5.88
C GLY A 116 2.27 -16.02 -7.30
N LYS A 117 2.88 -16.91 -8.11
CA LYS A 117 3.14 -16.68 -9.53
C LYS A 117 1.84 -16.56 -10.31
N THR A 118 0.87 -17.45 -10.09
CA THR A 118 -0.45 -17.38 -10.74
C THR A 118 -1.21 -16.12 -10.34
N LEU A 119 -1.23 -15.75 -9.05
CA LEU A 119 -1.82 -14.51 -8.53
C LEU A 119 -1.14 -13.25 -9.09
N ARG A 120 0.14 -13.34 -9.45
CA ARG A 120 0.86 -12.27 -10.11
C ARG A 120 0.49 -12.18 -11.59
N TYR A 121 0.56 -13.28 -12.32
CA TYR A 121 0.22 -13.31 -13.76
C TYR A 121 -1.25 -12.92 -13.98
N SER A 122 -2.14 -13.17 -13.01
CA SER A 122 -3.53 -12.73 -13.05
C SER A 122 -3.76 -11.30 -12.53
N GLY A 123 -2.73 -10.59 -12.04
CA GLY A 123 -2.88 -9.25 -11.46
C GLY A 123 -3.70 -9.22 -10.16
N LEU A 124 -3.91 -10.37 -9.51
CA LEU A 124 -4.73 -10.53 -8.32
C LEU A 124 -3.95 -10.30 -7.00
N LEU A 125 -2.61 -10.28 -7.03
CA LEU A 125 -1.80 -10.06 -5.83
C LEU A 125 -2.18 -8.79 -5.02
N PRO A 126 -2.44 -7.62 -5.64
CA PRO A 126 -2.91 -6.42 -4.92
C PRO A 126 -4.27 -6.58 -4.22
N TYR A 127 -5.02 -7.66 -4.51
CA TYR A 127 -6.28 -7.99 -3.85
C TYR A 127 -6.11 -8.86 -2.61
N THR A 128 -4.99 -9.58 -2.50
CA THR A 128 -4.76 -10.55 -1.43
C THR A 128 -3.84 -10.03 -0.32
N VAL A 129 -3.11 -8.94 -0.57
CA VAL A 129 -2.28 -8.29 0.44
C VAL A 129 -3.13 -7.63 1.53
N SER A 130 -2.74 -7.86 2.78
CA SER A 130 -3.44 -7.35 3.96
C SER A 130 -2.75 -6.17 4.62
N CYS A 131 -1.43 -5.99 4.46
CA CYS A 131 -0.67 -4.91 5.08
C CYS A 131 0.16 -4.22 4.01
N PHE A 132 -0.20 -3.02 3.60
CA PHE A 132 0.55 -2.29 2.58
C PHE A 132 0.61 -0.81 2.90
N SER A 133 1.69 -0.15 2.50
CA SER A 133 1.81 1.30 2.60
C SER A 133 1.78 1.95 1.24
N LEU A 134 1.33 3.20 1.20
CA LEU A 134 1.47 4.09 0.06
C LEU A 134 2.39 5.24 0.44
N VAL A 135 3.24 5.63 -0.51
CA VAL A 135 4.09 6.81 -0.39
C VAL A 135 3.75 7.72 -1.55
N GLY A 136 3.63 9.02 -1.33
CA GLY A 136 3.43 9.98 -2.41
C GLY A 136 3.87 11.37 -1.98
N GLN A 137 4.27 12.19 -2.95
CA GLN A 137 4.69 13.56 -2.73
C GLN A 137 3.56 14.52 -3.10
N LYS A 138 3.40 15.61 -2.33
CA LYS A 138 2.47 16.69 -2.65
C LYS A 138 3.13 17.72 -3.55
#